data_AF-A0A1Z8WSX8-F1
#
_entry.id   AF-A0A1Z8WSX8-F1
#
_cell.length_a   1.000
_cell.length_b   1.000
_cell.length_c   1.000
_cell.angle_alpha   90.00
_cell.angle_beta   90.00
_cell.angle_gamma   90.00
#
_symmetry.space_group_name_H-M   'P 1'
#
loop_
_entity.id
_entity.type
_entity.pdbx_description
1 polymer ?
#
loop_
_entity_poly.entity_id
_entity_poly.type
_entity_poly.pdbx_seq_one_letter_code
_entity_poly.pdbx_strand_id
1 'polypeptide(L)'
;MSIDYNSKKYETESLRNRRVYSFKSVGETVSTMKAIEDSVETIALPIGIKTPIAFGNGSSLFAMHKDMGQQVSDNLRNLLQTNHGERLGLFDFGANLGELVFEFGNENFEVEAISRIKRSVSKYMPYVKLETFESFTDHNDNKEVAKVAMKVTYRIPRIDARLRSLEVMLYIGG
;
A
#
# COMPACT_ATOMS: atom_id res chain seq x y z
N MET A 1 54.05 9.33 75.79
CA MET A 1 53.87 9.83 74.41
C MET A 1 54.09 8.66 73.47
N SER A 2 53.00 8.00 73.05
CA SER A 2 53.02 6.91 72.08
C SER A 2 51.73 7.03 71.28
N ILE A 3 51.85 7.47 70.03
CA ILE A 3 50.76 7.87 69.15
C ILE A 3 50.28 6.64 68.36
N ASP A 4 48.96 6.52 68.29
CA ASP A 4 48.19 5.50 67.56
C ASP A 4 48.65 5.30 66.11
N TYR A 5 49.34 4.20 65.85
CA TYR A 5 49.79 3.80 64.51
C TYR A 5 48.73 2.96 63.76
N ASN A 6 47.62 2.59 64.42
CA ASN A 6 46.71 1.56 63.89
C ASN A 6 45.44 2.11 63.21
N SER A 7 45.10 3.40 63.33
CA SER A 7 43.89 3.94 62.69
C SER A 7 44.05 4.24 61.19
N LYS A 8 45.26 4.62 60.74
CA LYS A 8 45.52 4.99 59.34
C LYS A 8 45.52 3.82 58.34
N LYS A 9 45.66 2.58 58.82
CA LYS A 9 45.76 1.39 57.95
C LYS A 9 44.39 0.85 57.52
N TYR A 10 43.38 0.95 58.38
CA TYR A 10 42.01 0.51 58.05
C TYR A 10 41.25 1.51 57.17
N GLU A 11 41.63 2.79 57.18
CA GLU A 11 41.01 3.82 56.35
C GLU A 11 41.45 3.72 54.88
N THR A 12 42.61 3.13 54.60
CA THR A 12 43.20 3.03 53.25
C THR A 12 42.74 1.80 52.46
N GLU A 13 42.27 0.74 53.12
CA GLU A 13 41.71 -0.45 52.44
C GLU A 13 40.23 -0.29 52.04
N SER A 14 39.42 0.44 52.83
CA SER A 14 38.00 0.66 52.51
C SER A 14 37.79 1.56 51.27
N LEU A 15 38.79 2.40 50.96
CA LEU A 15 38.79 3.27 49.77
C LEU A 15 39.10 2.51 48.46
N ARG A 16 39.73 1.33 48.53
CA ARG A 16 40.15 0.56 47.34
C ARG A 16 39.01 -0.22 46.67
N ASN A 17 37.86 -0.37 47.33
CA ASN A 17 36.72 -1.12 46.79
C ASN A 17 35.44 -0.27 46.71
N ARG A 18 35.57 0.98 46.27
CA ARG A 18 34.42 1.86 46.01
C ARG A 18 34.10 1.86 44.52
N ARG A 19 33.03 1.14 44.14
CA ARG A 19 32.47 1.24 42.78
C ARG A 19 31.68 2.54 42.69
N VAL A 20 32.27 3.54 42.03
CA VAL A 20 31.61 4.83 41.79
C VAL A 20 30.85 4.72 40.47
N TYR A 21 29.52 4.69 40.56
CA TYR A 21 28.65 4.73 39.40
C TYR A 21 28.23 6.19 39.16
N SER A 22 28.43 6.68 37.93
CA SER A 22 27.94 8.00 37.52
C SER A 22 26.46 7.92 37.18
N PHE A 23 25.62 8.72 37.83
CA PHE A 23 24.19 8.84 37.50
C PHE A 23 23.95 9.34 36.05
N LYS A 24 24.97 9.90 35.39
CA LYS A 24 24.90 10.29 33.97
C LYS A 24 25.05 9.09 33.01
N SER A 25 25.55 7.95 33.48
CA SER A 25 25.79 6.74 32.67
C SER A 25 24.74 5.65 32.84
N VAL A 26 23.69 5.88 33.64
CA VAL A 26 22.60 4.92 33.86
C VAL A 26 21.32 5.25 33.09
N GLY A 27 21.32 6.36 32.35
CA GLY A 27 20.22 6.72 31.46
C GLY A 27 20.47 6.19 30.05
N GLU A 28 19.44 5.65 29.42
CA GLU A 28 19.46 5.42 27.98
C GLU A 28 19.67 6.78 27.29
N THR A 29 20.77 6.93 26.55
CA THR A 29 21.02 8.14 25.76
C THR A 29 19.90 8.31 24.74
N VAL A 30 19.55 9.55 24.39
CA VAL A 30 18.56 9.85 23.32
C VAL A 30 18.91 9.11 22.02
N SER A 31 20.19 8.89 21.72
CA SER A 31 20.66 8.08 20.59
C SER A 31 20.29 6.60 20.71
N THR A 32 20.31 6.04 21.92
CA THR A 32 19.91 4.66 22.21
C THR A 32 18.40 4.52 22.13
N MET A 33 17.65 5.47 22.67
CA MET A 33 16.18 5.52 22.53
C MET A 33 15.76 5.65 21.06
N LYS A 34 16.46 6.48 20.28
CA LYS A 34 16.24 6.61 18.84
C LYS A 34 16.60 5.33 18.07
N ALA A 35 17.71 4.69 18.43
CA ALA A 35 18.06 3.39 17.85
C ALA A 35 17.04 2.29 18.22
N ILE A 36 16.44 2.36 19.41
CA ILE A 36 15.35 1.48 19.82
C ILE A 36 14.08 1.79 19.01
N GLU A 37 13.66 3.05 18.87
CA GLU A 37 12.54 3.46 18.01
C GLU A 37 12.72 3.03 16.55
N ASP A 38 13.93 3.19 15.99
CA ASP A 38 14.27 2.74 14.64
C ASP A 38 14.31 1.20 14.52
N SER A 39 14.45 0.47 15.63
CA SER A 39 14.45 -1.00 15.71
C SER A 39 13.10 -1.63 16.06
N VAL A 40 12.12 -0.82 16.50
CA VAL A 40 10.74 -1.30 16.62
C VAL A 40 10.23 -1.47 15.20
N GLU A 41 10.12 -2.72 14.74
CA GLU A 41 9.41 -3.04 13.51
C GLU A 41 8.03 -2.38 13.58
N THR A 42 7.85 -1.28 12.84
CA THR A 42 6.55 -0.64 12.73
C THR A 42 5.63 -1.66 12.10
N ILE A 43 4.74 -2.25 12.90
CA ILE A 43 3.73 -3.18 12.41
C ILE A 43 2.83 -2.37 11.48
N ALA A 44 3.11 -2.42 10.18
CA ALA A 44 2.32 -1.70 9.19
C ALA A 44 0.88 -2.24 9.23
N LEU A 45 -0.02 -1.38 9.71
CA LEU A 45 -1.42 -1.72 9.93
C LEU A 45 -2.08 -2.08 8.59
N PRO A 46 -2.91 -3.14 8.56
CA PRO A 46 -3.63 -3.50 7.36
C PRO A 46 -4.71 -2.46 7.05
N ILE A 47 -4.80 -2.05 5.78
CA ILE A 47 -5.72 -1.01 5.30
C ILE A 47 -6.98 -1.64 4.72
N GLY A 48 -6.83 -2.70 3.93
CA GLY A 48 -7.94 -3.37 3.27
C GLY A 48 -7.54 -4.74 2.72
N ILE A 49 -8.56 -5.51 2.34
CA ILE A 49 -8.39 -6.87 1.80
C ILE A 49 -7.88 -6.78 0.36
N LYS A 50 -6.95 -7.65 -0.02
CA LYS A 50 -6.46 -7.78 -1.39
C LYS A 50 -7.48 -8.50 -2.27
N THR A 51 -7.61 -8.06 -3.51
CA THR A 51 -8.33 -8.83 -4.54
C THR A 51 -7.35 -9.45 -5.56
N PRO A 52 -7.59 -10.70 -6.01
CA PRO A 52 -8.63 -11.64 -5.57
C PRO A 52 -8.43 -12.09 -4.10
N ILE A 53 -9.54 -12.46 -3.44
CA ILE A 53 -9.52 -12.87 -2.03
C ILE A 53 -8.61 -14.08 -1.87
N ALA A 54 -7.63 -13.95 -0.98
CA ALA A 54 -6.72 -15.01 -0.60
C ALA A 54 -6.59 -15.06 0.92
N PHE A 55 -6.23 -16.23 1.44
CA PHE A 55 -5.90 -16.37 2.85
C PHE A 55 -4.64 -15.57 3.19
N GLY A 56 -4.64 -14.96 4.37
CA GLY A 56 -3.48 -14.25 4.88
C GLY A 56 -2.43 -15.22 5.44
N ASN A 57 -1.20 -14.74 5.53
CA ASN A 57 -0.13 -15.48 6.19
C ASN A 57 -0.04 -15.01 7.66
N GLY A 58 -0.04 -15.96 8.60
CA GLY A 58 0.14 -15.68 10.02
C GLY A 58 -1.11 -15.06 10.69
N SER A 59 -0.97 -13.83 11.20
CA SER A 59 -1.93 -13.20 12.14
C SER A 59 -3.24 -12.67 11.52
N SER A 60 -3.39 -12.70 10.19
CA SER A 60 -4.58 -12.17 9.49
C SER A 60 -5.26 -13.29 8.69
N LEU A 61 -6.60 -13.38 8.79
CA LEU A 61 -7.39 -14.38 8.06
C LEU A 61 -7.31 -14.19 6.54
N PHE A 62 -7.29 -12.95 6.08
CA PHE A 62 -7.20 -12.60 4.66
C PHE A 62 -5.88 -11.91 4.34
N ALA A 63 -5.46 -11.99 3.08
CA ALA A 63 -4.35 -11.21 2.57
C ALA A 63 -4.76 -9.72 2.53
N MET A 64 -3.99 -8.87 3.20
CA MET A 64 -4.30 -7.44 3.35
C MET A 64 -3.26 -6.57 2.64
N HIS A 65 -3.68 -5.45 2.06
CA HIS A 65 -2.78 -4.37 1.70
C HIS A 65 -2.32 -3.62 2.95
N LYS A 66 -1.01 -3.37 3.03
CA LYS A 66 -0.37 -2.53 4.05
C LYS A 66 0.10 -1.18 3.48
N ASP A 67 0.14 -1.07 2.14
CA ASP A 67 0.46 0.15 1.43
C ASP A 67 -0.80 0.78 0.84
N MET A 68 -0.98 2.08 1.06
CA MET A 68 -2.12 2.85 0.58
C MET A 68 -2.17 2.89 -0.96
N GLY A 69 -1.01 2.99 -1.63
CA GLY A 69 -0.95 3.03 -3.08
C GLY A 69 -1.43 1.72 -3.71
N GLN A 70 -1.05 0.57 -3.13
CA GLN A 70 -1.53 -0.73 -3.55
C GLN A 70 -3.04 -0.89 -3.34
N GLN A 71 -3.57 -0.49 -2.18
CA GLN A 71 -5.02 -0.55 -1.92
C GLN A 71 -5.80 0.28 -2.95
N VAL A 72 -5.32 1.47 -3.30
CA VAL A 72 -5.98 2.31 -4.31
C VAL A 72 -5.91 1.66 -5.69
N SER A 73 -4.77 1.07 -6.06
CA SER A 73 -4.64 0.33 -7.33
C SER A 73 -5.63 -0.83 -7.43
N ASP A 74 -5.77 -1.58 -6.33
CA ASP A 74 -6.69 -2.72 -6.24
C ASP A 74 -8.15 -2.27 -6.31
N ASN A 75 -8.51 -1.23 -5.56
CA ASN A 75 -9.85 -0.65 -5.65
C ASN A 75 -10.13 -0.14 -7.07
N LEU A 76 -9.18 0.56 -7.70
CA LEU A 76 -9.35 1.10 -9.05
C LEU A 76 -9.55 -0.03 -10.07
N ARG A 77 -8.78 -1.12 -9.97
CA ARG A 77 -8.98 -2.33 -10.77
C ARG A 77 -10.42 -2.83 -10.63
N ASN A 78 -10.90 -2.97 -9.39
CA ASN A 78 -12.26 -3.41 -9.12
C ASN A 78 -13.31 -2.47 -9.72
N LEU A 79 -13.12 -1.15 -9.60
CA LEU A 79 -14.03 -0.17 -10.19
C LEU A 79 -14.10 -0.32 -11.73
N LEU A 80 -12.95 -0.46 -12.39
CA LEU A 80 -12.88 -0.55 -13.85
C LEU A 80 -13.44 -1.87 -14.39
N GLN A 81 -13.29 -2.97 -13.65
CA GLN A 81 -13.77 -4.30 -14.04
C GLN A 81 -15.25 -4.54 -13.70
N THR A 82 -15.89 -3.65 -12.94
CA THR A 82 -17.29 -3.80 -12.54
C THR A 82 -18.22 -3.09 -13.52
N ASN A 83 -19.32 -3.73 -13.91
CA ASN A 83 -20.41 -3.13 -14.67
C ASN A 83 -21.54 -2.65 -13.76
N HIS A 84 -22.35 -1.72 -14.27
CA HIS A 84 -23.51 -1.23 -13.53
C HIS A 84 -24.48 -2.38 -13.21
N GLY A 85 -25.04 -2.37 -12.01
CA GLY A 85 -25.95 -3.40 -11.52
C GLY A 85 -25.28 -4.63 -10.90
N GLU A 86 -23.96 -4.82 -11.04
CA GLU A 86 -23.27 -5.98 -10.45
C GLU A 86 -23.14 -5.88 -8.92
N ARG A 87 -23.14 -4.67 -8.35
CA ARG A 87 -23.08 -4.44 -6.90
C ARG A 87 -24.48 -4.26 -6.31
N LEU A 88 -24.85 -5.14 -5.38
CA LEU A 88 -26.11 -5.03 -4.64
C LEU A 88 -26.20 -3.70 -3.88
N GLY A 89 -27.26 -2.94 -4.13
CA GLY A 89 -27.51 -1.63 -3.50
C GLY A 89 -26.69 -0.46 -4.05
N LEU A 90 -25.78 -0.70 -5.00
CA LEU A 90 -24.98 0.31 -5.68
C LEU A 90 -25.05 0.09 -7.19
N PHE A 91 -26.23 0.35 -7.76
CA PHE A 91 -26.52 0.05 -9.16
C PHE A 91 -25.64 0.81 -10.16
N ASP A 92 -25.15 1.99 -9.77
CA ASP A 92 -24.32 2.87 -10.59
C ASP A 92 -22.83 2.78 -10.24
N PHE A 93 -22.41 1.74 -9.52
CA PHE A 93 -21.00 1.46 -9.26
C PHE A 93 -20.40 0.65 -10.41
N GLY A 94 -19.19 1.02 -10.82
CA GLY A 94 -18.48 0.41 -11.93
C GLY A 94 -18.20 1.40 -13.05
N ALA A 95 -17.31 1.03 -13.98
CA ALA A 95 -17.03 1.80 -15.19
C ALA A 95 -17.88 1.37 -16.39
N ASN A 96 -18.62 0.26 -16.26
CA ASN A 96 -19.49 -0.29 -17.31
C ASN A 96 -18.75 -0.46 -18.64
N LEU A 97 -17.53 -0.98 -18.60
CA LEU A 97 -16.69 -1.15 -19.79
C LEU A 97 -17.00 -2.46 -20.52
N GLY A 98 -17.66 -3.41 -19.87
CA GLY A 98 -17.97 -4.72 -20.45
C GLY A 98 -18.93 -4.66 -21.63
N GLU A 99 -19.87 -3.72 -21.68
CA GLU A 99 -20.69 -3.52 -22.88
C GLU A 99 -19.91 -2.84 -24.02
N LEU A 100 -18.95 -1.98 -23.65
CA LEU A 100 -18.22 -1.16 -24.62
C LEU A 100 -17.21 -1.98 -25.44
N VAL A 101 -16.69 -3.08 -24.89
CA VAL A 101 -15.75 -3.94 -25.63
C VAL A 101 -16.35 -4.61 -26.86
N PHE A 102 -17.68 -4.72 -26.96
CA PHE A 102 -18.35 -5.21 -28.17
C PHE A 102 -18.28 -4.19 -29.32
N GLU A 103 -18.06 -2.92 -29.02
CA GLU A 103 -17.87 -1.85 -30.00
C GLU A 103 -16.38 -1.59 -30.30
N PHE A 104 -15.49 -2.46 -29.82
CA PHE A 104 -14.06 -2.31 -30.02
C PHE A 104 -13.71 -2.27 -31.51
N GLY A 105 -12.90 -1.28 -31.91
CA GLY A 105 -12.55 -1.02 -33.32
C GLY A 105 -13.40 0.06 -34.00
N ASN A 106 -14.45 0.57 -33.34
CA ASN A 106 -15.14 1.79 -33.75
C ASN A 106 -14.32 3.04 -33.35
N GLU A 107 -14.36 4.10 -34.16
CA GLU A 107 -13.67 5.38 -33.91
C GLU A 107 -14.09 6.06 -32.59
N ASN A 108 -15.28 5.72 -32.07
CA ASN A 108 -15.82 6.30 -30.85
C ASN A 108 -15.48 5.50 -29.57
N PHE A 109 -14.88 4.33 -29.70
CA PHE A 109 -14.63 3.43 -28.57
C PHE A 109 -13.78 4.10 -27.48
N GLU A 110 -12.65 4.69 -27.85
CA GLU A 110 -11.72 5.31 -26.92
C GLU A 110 -12.33 6.53 -26.22
N VAL A 111 -13.09 7.33 -26.97
CA VAL A 111 -13.75 8.54 -26.44
C VAL A 111 -14.76 8.16 -25.37
N GLU A 112 -15.57 7.14 -25.64
CA GLU A 112 -16.58 6.67 -24.70
C GLU A 112 -15.95 5.97 -23.48
N ALA A 113 -14.90 5.17 -23.69
CA ALA A 113 -14.15 4.53 -22.61
C ALA A 113 -13.55 5.57 -21.66
N ILE A 114 -12.88 6.59 -22.19
CA ILE A 114 -12.30 7.68 -21.41
C ILE A 114 -13.39 8.42 -20.62
N SER A 115 -14.52 8.72 -21.27
CA SER A 115 -15.66 9.41 -20.63
C SER A 115 -16.21 8.62 -19.45
N ARG A 116 -16.44 7.32 -19.62
CA ARG A 116 -16.95 6.41 -18.57
C ARG A 116 -15.97 6.25 -17.42
N ILE A 117 -14.69 6.03 -17.72
CA ILE A 117 -13.63 5.90 -16.72
C ILE A 117 -13.54 7.20 -15.91
N LYS A 118 -13.47 8.36 -16.58
CA LYS A 118 -13.38 9.66 -15.91
C LYS A 118 -14.57 9.92 -15.00
N ARG A 119 -15.80 9.63 -15.47
CA ARG A 119 -17.03 9.80 -14.67
C ARG A 119 -17.00 8.92 -13.41
N SER A 120 -16.64 7.66 -13.56
CA SER A 120 -16.62 6.68 -12.47
C SER A 120 -15.53 6.99 -11.45
N VAL A 121 -14.33 7.33 -11.91
CA VAL A 121 -13.21 7.73 -11.04
C VAL A 121 -13.52 9.04 -10.32
N SER A 122 -14.11 10.03 -11.00
CA SER A 122 -14.47 11.30 -10.35
C SER A 122 -15.49 11.11 -9.24
N LYS A 123 -16.40 10.15 -9.39
CA LYS A 123 -17.45 9.85 -8.40
C LYS A 123 -16.93 9.04 -7.21
N TYR A 124 -16.23 7.93 -7.48
CA TYR A 124 -15.86 6.97 -6.43
C TYR A 124 -14.43 7.14 -5.91
N MET A 125 -13.53 7.75 -6.70
CA MET A 125 -12.11 7.91 -6.37
C MET A 125 -11.56 9.30 -6.74
N PRO A 126 -12.12 10.39 -6.19
CA PRO A 126 -11.75 11.77 -6.56
C PRO A 126 -10.29 12.13 -6.22
N TYR A 127 -9.62 11.29 -5.44
CA TYR A 127 -8.20 11.43 -5.09
C TYR A 127 -7.24 10.82 -6.13
N VAL A 128 -7.76 10.08 -7.12
CA VAL A 128 -6.98 9.53 -8.23
C VAL A 128 -6.99 10.53 -9.38
N LYS A 129 -5.81 10.89 -9.90
CA LYS A 129 -5.67 11.68 -11.12
C LYS A 129 -5.28 10.79 -12.28
N LEU A 130 -6.17 10.71 -13.26
CA LEU A 130 -5.95 10.01 -14.53
C LEU A 130 -5.00 10.82 -15.42
N GLU A 131 -4.08 10.15 -16.10
CA GLU A 131 -3.05 10.76 -16.95
C GLU A 131 -3.17 10.27 -18.40
N THR A 132 -3.07 8.96 -18.64
CA THR A 132 -3.18 8.39 -19.99
C THR A 132 -4.13 7.20 -20.05
N PHE A 133 -4.68 6.97 -21.24
CA PHE A 133 -5.49 5.81 -21.57
C PHE A 133 -4.96 5.21 -22.89
N GLU A 134 -4.77 3.90 -22.90
CA GLU A 134 -4.36 3.12 -24.05
C GLU A 134 -5.24 1.87 -24.14
N SER A 135 -5.67 1.49 -25.32
CA SER A 135 -6.41 0.24 -25.57
C SER A 135 -5.74 -0.57 -26.66
N PHE A 136 -5.62 -1.87 -26.45
CA PHE A 136 -5.02 -2.79 -27.41
C PHE A 136 -5.65 -4.17 -27.31
N THR A 137 -5.64 -4.90 -28.41
CA THR A 137 -6.07 -6.29 -28.47
C THR A 137 -4.91 -7.21 -28.14
N ASP A 138 -5.11 -8.14 -27.22
CA ASP A 138 -4.15 -9.21 -26.97
C ASP A 138 -4.50 -10.43 -27.83
N HIS A 139 -3.68 -10.67 -28.88
CA HIS A 139 -3.82 -11.81 -29.79
C HIS A 139 -2.91 -13.00 -29.40
N ASN A 140 -2.27 -12.97 -28.22
CA ASN A 140 -1.23 -13.96 -27.88
C ASN A 140 -1.73 -15.38 -27.56
N ASP A 141 -3.04 -15.63 -27.51
CA ASP A 141 -3.55 -16.98 -27.24
C ASP A 141 -4.51 -17.37 -28.38
N ASN A 142 -4.13 -18.40 -29.12
CA ASN A 142 -4.73 -18.94 -30.34
C ASN A 142 -6.13 -19.57 -30.11
N LYS A 143 -6.99 -18.87 -29.35
CA LYS A 143 -8.30 -19.29 -28.86
C LYS A 143 -9.34 -18.28 -29.31
N GLU A 144 -10.51 -18.77 -29.64
CA GLU A 144 -11.62 -18.11 -30.34
C GLU A 144 -12.25 -16.88 -29.64
N VAL A 145 -11.60 -16.32 -28.61
CA VAL A 145 -12.11 -15.20 -27.79
C VAL A 145 -11.18 -14.00 -27.91
N ALA A 146 -11.66 -12.91 -28.52
CA ALA A 146 -10.94 -11.65 -28.57
C ALA A 146 -10.84 -11.02 -27.17
N LYS A 147 -9.64 -10.62 -26.77
CA LYS A 147 -9.38 -9.93 -25.49
C LYS A 147 -9.04 -8.47 -25.74
N VAL A 148 -9.74 -7.58 -25.07
CA VAL A 148 -9.45 -6.14 -25.07
C VAL A 148 -8.72 -5.81 -23.78
N ALA A 149 -7.47 -5.38 -23.91
CA ALA A 149 -6.70 -4.83 -22.82
C ALA A 149 -6.82 -3.31 -22.83
N MET A 150 -7.12 -2.74 -21.67
CA MET A 150 -7.12 -1.31 -21.44
C MET A 150 -6.12 -0.98 -20.35
N LYS A 151 -5.24 -0.03 -20.65
CA LYS A 151 -4.20 0.44 -19.75
C LYS A 151 -4.49 1.89 -19.38
N VAL A 152 -4.59 2.12 -18.08
CA VAL A 152 -4.83 3.43 -17.49
C VAL A 152 -3.62 3.83 -16.67
N THR A 153 -3.03 4.97 -17.01
CA THR A 153 -1.96 5.57 -16.21
C THR A 153 -2.54 6.63 -15.30
N TYR A 154 -2.14 6.63 -14.03
CA TYR A 154 -2.68 7.51 -13.01
C TYR A 154 -1.65 7.82 -11.93
N ARG A 155 -1.97 8.80 -11.08
CA ARG A 155 -1.21 9.13 -9.86
C ARG A 155 -2.15 9.40 -8.70
N ILE A 156 -1.60 9.38 -7.48
CA ILE A 156 -2.34 9.65 -6.26
C ILE A 156 -1.64 10.80 -5.53
N PRO A 157 -1.97 12.07 -5.84
CA PRO A 157 -1.20 13.23 -5.40
C PRO A 157 -1.09 13.39 -3.89
N ARG A 158 -2.05 12.84 -3.13
CA ARG A 158 -2.06 12.89 -1.67
C ARG A 158 -1.09 11.91 -1.01
N ILE A 159 -0.58 10.93 -1.75
CA ILE A 159 0.35 9.91 -1.25
C ILE A 159 1.76 10.19 -1.78
N ASP A 160 1.91 10.26 -3.10
CA ASP A 160 3.19 10.51 -3.75
C ASP A 160 3.01 11.06 -5.17
N ALA A 161 4.13 11.47 -5.76
CA ALA A 161 4.19 11.91 -7.16
C ALA A 161 4.44 10.75 -8.14
N ARG A 162 4.39 9.48 -7.70
CA ARG A 162 4.75 8.35 -8.56
C ARG A 162 3.64 8.08 -9.57
N LEU A 163 4.05 7.94 -10.82
CA LEU A 163 3.19 7.49 -11.90
C LEU A 163 2.98 5.98 -11.77
N ARG A 164 1.72 5.55 -11.86
CA ARG A 164 1.30 4.14 -11.78
C ARG A 164 0.53 3.79 -13.03
N SER A 165 0.67 2.56 -13.51
CA SER A 165 -0.15 2.02 -14.59
C SER A 165 -0.96 0.84 -14.10
N LEU A 166 -2.23 0.80 -14.48
CA LEU A 166 -3.13 -0.31 -14.24
C LEU A 166 -3.61 -0.85 -15.58
N GLU A 167 -3.46 -2.15 -15.78
CA GLU A 167 -3.98 -2.86 -16.94
C GLU A 167 -5.15 -3.74 -16.52
N VAL A 168 -6.25 -3.62 -17.26
CA VAL A 168 -7.45 -4.44 -17.13
C VAL A 168 -7.72 -5.13 -18.45
N MET A 169 -7.95 -6.44 -18.39
CA MET A 169 -8.34 -7.25 -19.54
C MET A 169 -9.83 -7.55 -19.42
N LEU A 170 -10.55 -7.31 -20.51
CA LEU A 170 -11.95 -7.67 -20.67
C LEU A 170 -12.09 -8.65 -21.84
N TYR A 171 -13.04 -9.58 -21.70
CA TYR A 171 -13.29 -10.62 -22.68
C TYR A 171 -14.47 -10.23 -23.55
N ILE A 172 -14.29 -10.29 -24.86
CA ILE A 172 -15.41 -10.23 -25.82
C ILE A 172 -15.97 -11.65 -25.88
N GLY A 173 -16.97 -11.94 -25.04
CA GLY A 173 -17.63 -13.25 -25.01
C GLY A 173 -18.60 -13.40 -26.18
N GLY A 174 -18.48 -14.49 -26.94
CA GLY A 174 -19.51 -15.01 -27.83
C GLY A 174 -20.31 -16.13 -27.16
#